data_AF-A0A4R8SZQ6-F1
#
_entry.id   AF-A0A4R8SZQ6-F1
#
_cell.length_a   1.000
_cell.length_b   1.000
_cell.length_c   1.000
_cell.angle_alpha   90.00
_cell.angle_beta   90.00
_cell.angle_gamma   90.00
#
_symmetry.space_group_name_H-M   'P 1'
#
loop_
_entity.id
_entity.type
_entity.pdbx_description
1 polymer ?
#
loop_
_entity_poly.entity_id
_entity_poly.type
_entity_poly.pdbx_seq_one_letter_code
_entity_poly.pdbx_strand_id
1 'polypeptide(L)'
;MTTQPWLVHPNRSELGPNKPGRNGHYRPVRGEGAAALPTETCLVRITLPNSLVDVSDGDGTVTFAGSDWAFVVGAARRFVRKHIDADVLPPFGYFDAGAWWWWDGTTSTESILEGPDRIDYVQEYLQLLFRGVAMSLSETTTSS
;
A
#
# COMPACT_ATOMS: atom_id res chain seq x y z
N MET A 1 -21.11 -40.37 27.86
CA MET A 1 -20.46 -39.26 27.14
C MET A 1 -18.98 -39.57 27.06
N THR A 2 -18.48 -39.94 25.87
CA THR A 2 -17.07 -40.27 25.64
C THR A 2 -16.35 -39.01 25.14
N THR A 3 -15.56 -38.39 26.02
CA THR A 3 -14.64 -37.30 25.65
C THR A 3 -13.46 -37.87 24.88
N GLN A 4 -13.53 -37.82 23.55
CA GLN A 4 -12.37 -38.07 22.70
C GLN A 4 -11.33 -36.96 22.96
N PRO A 5 -10.07 -37.29 23.28
CA PRO A 5 -9.04 -36.26 23.44
C PRO A 5 -8.73 -35.62 22.09
N TRP A 6 -8.61 -34.29 22.07
CA TRP A 6 -8.21 -33.53 20.89
C TRP A 6 -6.81 -33.99 20.44
N LEU A 7 -6.73 -34.58 19.25
CA LEU A 7 -5.46 -34.95 18.63
C LEU A 7 -4.84 -33.68 18.01
N VAL A 8 -3.90 -33.05 18.71
CA VAL A 8 -3.16 -31.91 18.16
C VAL A 8 -2.16 -32.43 17.12
N HIS A 9 -2.37 -32.09 15.86
CA HIS A 9 -1.40 -32.38 14.80
C HIS A 9 -0.10 -31.61 15.05
N PRO A 10 1.08 -32.21 14.82
CA PRO A 10 2.35 -31.55 14.99
C PRO A 10 2.40 -30.27 14.14
N ASN A 11 2.77 -29.16 14.78
CA ASN A 11 2.80 -27.85 14.18
C ASN A 11 3.76 -27.86 12.97
N ARG A 12 3.24 -27.61 11.77
CA ARG A 12 4.03 -27.49 10.52
C ARG A 12 5.13 -26.43 10.63
N SER A 13 4.94 -25.44 11.51
CA SER A 13 5.87 -24.32 11.71
C SER A 13 6.90 -24.56 12.82
N GLU A 14 6.87 -25.70 13.50
CA GLU A 14 7.85 -26.04 14.54
C GLU A 14 9.23 -26.24 13.89
N LEU A 15 10.24 -25.52 14.37
CA LEU A 15 11.62 -25.64 13.87
C LEU A 15 12.19 -26.99 14.31
N GLY A 16 12.69 -27.80 13.37
CA GLY A 16 13.21 -29.14 13.67
C GLY A 16 14.41 -29.55 12.80
N PRO A 17 15.24 -30.48 13.28
CA PRO A 17 16.42 -30.97 12.54
C PRO A 17 16.01 -31.77 11.29
N ASN A 18 16.87 -31.73 10.27
CA ASN A 18 16.63 -32.37 8.98
C ASN A 18 16.56 -33.90 9.11
N LYS A 19 15.42 -34.50 8.72
CA LYS A 19 15.24 -35.95 8.59
C LYS A 19 14.57 -36.26 7.24
N PRO A 20 14.94 -37.36 6.55
CA PRO A 20 14.26 -37.80 5.35
C PRO A 20 12.75 -37.97 5.62
N GLY A 21 11.89 -37.29 4.84
CA GLY A 21 10.43 -37.37 4.97
C GLY A 21 9.75 -36.21 5.72
N ARG A 22 10.48 -35.17 6.14
CA ARG A 22 9.92 -33.96 6.79
C ARG A 22 10.23 -32.67 5.99
N ASN A 23 9.62 -32.56 4.81
CA ASN A 23 9.87 -31.47 3.86
C ASN A 23 9.08 -30.18 4.15
N GLY A 24 8.32 -30.12 5.25
CA GLY A 24 7.31 -29.09 5.49
C GLY A 24 7.68 -27.96 6.46
N HIS A 25 8.91 -27.93 6.99
CA HIS A 25 9.31 -26.92 7.96
C HIS A 25 9.53 -25.54 7.30
N TYR A 26 8.94 -24.50 7.90
CA TYR A 26 9.21 -23.11 7.53
C TYR A 26 10.70 -22.81 7.69
N ARG A 27 11.33 -22.26 6.64
CA ARG A 27 12.73 -21.85 6.64
C ARG A 27 12.78 -20.33 6.45
N PRO A 28 13.26 -19.54 7.42
CA PRO A 28 13.66 -18.19 7.12
C PRO A 28 14.89 -18.26 6.20
N VAL A 29 14.79 -17.74 4.98
CA VAL A 29 15.95 -17.52 4.12
C VAL A 29 16.73 -16.35 4.74
N ARG A 30 17.58 -16.64 5.72
CA ARG A 30 18.65 -15.73 6.13
C ARG A 30 19.84 -15.99 5.25
N GLY A 31 19.91 -15.26 4.15
CA GLY A 31 21.06 -15.25 3.25
C GLY A 31 21.26 -13.86 2.69
N GLU A 32 22.45 -13.61 2.17
CA GLU A 32 22.93 -12.39 1.50
C GLU A 32 22.09 -11.94 0.28
N GLY A 33 20.98 -12.65 -0.01
CA GLY A 33 19.95 -12.29 -0.99
C GLY A 33 18.59 -11.96 -0.35
N ALA A 34 18.55 -11.55 0.92
CA ALA A 34 17.38 -10.86 1.44
C ALA A 34 17.17 -9.62 0.56
N ALA A 35 16.13 -9.65 -0.28
CA ALA A 35 15.80 -8.51 -1.12
C ALA A 35 15.76 -7.27 -0.24
N ALA A 36 16.59 -6.28 -0.57
CA ALA A 36 16.55 -5.00 0.11
C ALA A 36 15.10 -4.51 0.10
N LEU A 37 14.65 -3.95 1.22
CA LEU A 37 13.33 -3.32 1.24
C LEU A 37 13.29 -2.29 0.11
N PRO A 38 12.17 -2.19 -0.64
CA PRO A 38 12.04 -1.19 -1.67
C PRO A 38 12.32 0.20 -1.10
N THR A 39 13.14 0.98 -1.80
CA THR A 39 13.37 2.38 -1.42
C THR A 39 12.06 3.15 -1.62
N GLU A 40 11.60 3.81 -0.57
CA GLU A 40 10.46 4.70 -0.63
C GLU A 40 10.88 6.00 -1.33
N THR A 41 10.51 6.11 -2.61
CA THR A 41 10.83 7.26 -3.46
C THR A 41 9.69 8.27 -3.51
N CYS A 42 8.44 7.81 -3.36
CA CYS A 42 7.23 8.62 -3.43
C CYS A 42 6.62 8.75 -2.03
N LEU A 43 6.35 9.96 -1.59
CA LEU A 43 5.78 10.24 -0.28
C LEU A 43 4.73 11.34 -0.37
N VAL A 44 3.61 11.14 0.31
CA VAL A 44 2.65 12.19 0.63
C VAL A 44 2.39 12.23 2.13
N ARG A 45 2.35 13.44 2.68
CA ARG A 45 2.00 13.72 4.07
C ARG A 45 0.77 14.62 4.10
N ILE A 46 -0.24 14.22 4.87
CA ILE A 46 -1.58 14.86 4.88
C ILE A 46 -1.94 15.25 6.32
N THR A 47 -2.41 16.48 6.54
CA THR A 47 -2.81 16.97 7.88
C THR A 47 -4.25 16.59 8.20
N LEU A 48 -4.48 15.61 9.06
CA LEU A 48 -5.84 15.14 9.33
C LEU A 48 -6.61 16.10 10.26
N PRO A 49 -7.96 16.17 10.14
CA PRO A 49 -8.80 16.84 11.12
C PRO A 49 -8.72 16.14 12.48
N ASN A 50 -8.92 16.89 13.57
CA ASN A 50 -8.87 16.38 14.95
C ASN A 50 -9.80 15.18 15.21
N SER A 51 -10.89 15.02 14.43
CA SER A 51 -11.78 13.87 14.53
C SER A 51 -11.12 12.54 14.15
N LEU A 52 -9.95 12.57 13.51
CA LEU A 52 -9.18 11.40 13.06
C LEU A 52 -7.86 11.25 13.85
N VAL A 53 -7.74 11.87 15.02
CA VAL A 53 -6.52 11.80 15.84
C VAL A 53 -6.15 10.36 16.23
N ASP A 54 -7.14 9.47 16.39
CA ASP A 54 -6.91 8.07 16.75
C ASP A 54 -6.25 7.25 15.62
N VAL A 55 -6.23 7.80 14.40
CA VAL A 55 -5.68 7.16 13.20
C VAL A 55 -4.60 8.01 12.53
N SER A 56 -4.21 9.11 13.17
CA SER A 56 -3.09 9.95 12.75
C SER A 56 -1.80 9.57 13.48
N ASP A 57 -0.68 10.00 12.92
CA ASP A 57 0.59 10.11 13.60
C ASP A 57 0.49 11.09 14.78
N GLY A 58 1.47 11.07 15.68
CA GLY A 58 1.46 11.88 16.91
C GLY A 58 1.45 13.41 16.70
N ASP A 59 1.70 13.86 15.48
CA ASP A 59 1.65 15.26 15.06
C ASP A 59 0.37 15.64 14.28
N GLY A 60 -0.63 14.74 14.26
CA GLY A 60 -1.91 14.96 13.57
C GLY A 60 -1.84 14.76 12.06
N THR A 61 -0.74 14.24 11.53
CA THR A 61 -0.61 13.93 10.10
C THR A 61 -0.75 12.44 9.82
N VAL A 62 -0.90 12.07 8.54
CA VAL A 62 -0.72 10.69 8.09
C VAL A 62 0.22 10.71 6.89
N THR A 63 1.18 9.79 6.88
CA THR A 63 2.17 9.67 5.81
C THR A 63 1.97 8.39 5.03
N PHE A 64 1.89 8.50 3.70
CA PHE A 64 1.90 7.37 2.79
C PHE A 64 3.17 7.42 1.96
N ALA A 65 3.95 6.35 2.01
CA ALA A 65 5.22 6.23 1.31
C ALA A 65 5.28 4.92 0.52
N GLY A 66 5.99 4.93 -0.61
CA GLY A 66 6.14 3.76 -1.48
C GLY A 66 7.16 3.98 -2.59
N SER A 67 7.43 2.93 -3.35
CA SER A 67 8.33 2.94 -4.51
C SER A 67 7.77 3.68 -5.72
N ASP A 68 6.45 3.88 -5.76
CA ASP A 68 5.74 4.51 -6.87
C ASP A 68 4.44 5.15 -6.39
N TRP A 69 3.91 6.08 -7.20
CA TRP A 69 2.68 6.79 -6.89
C TRP A 69 1.44 5.90 -6.92
N ALA A 70 1.40 4.84 -7.73
CA ALA A 70 0.24 3.94 -7.79
C ALA A 70 0.01 3.24 -6.44
N PHE A 71 1.09 2.81 -5.78
CA PHE A 71 1.06 2.27 -4.43
C PHE A 71 0.55 3.31 -3.42
N VAL A 72 1.13 4.51 -3.44
CA VAL A 72 0.81 5.61 -2.51
C VAL A 72 -0.66 5.99 -2.59
N VAL A 73 -1.19 6.26 -3.79
CA VAL A 73 -2.61 6.62 -3.97
C VAL A 73 -3.56 5.46 -3.64
N GLY A 74 -3.14 4.22 -3.89
CA GLY A 74 -3.89 3.03 -3.51
C GLY A 74 -4.02 2.88 -2.00
N ALA A 75 -2.92 3.06 -1.27
CA ALA A 75 -2.89 3.05 0.19
C ALA A 75 -3.75 4.19 0.78
N ALA A 76 -3.59 5.40 0.27
CA ALA A 76 -4.37 6.57 0.67
C ALA A 76 -5.88 6.35 0.45
N ARG A 77 -6.28 5.85 -0.72
CA ARG A 77 -7.69 5.52 -1.02
C ARG A 77 -8.25 4.48 -0.05
N ARG A 78 -7.47 3.44 0.26
CA ARG A 78 -7.87 2.41 1.23
C ARG A 78 -8.05 2.99 2.63
N PHE A 79 -7.18 3.91 3.03
CA PHE A 79 -7.30 4.61 4.31
C PHE A 79 -8.60 5.42 4.38
N VAL A 80 -8.88 6.24 3.37
CA VAL A 80 -10.13 7.02 3.28
C VAL A 80 -11.34 6.11 3.35
N ARG A 81 -11.36 5.03 2.55
CA ARG A 81 -12.45 4.05 2.55
C ARG A 81 -12.74 3.47 3.94
N LYS A 82 -11.70 3.26 4.74
CA LYS A 82 -11.79 2.59 6.04
C LYS A 82 -12.11 3.55 7.18
N HIS A 83 -11.60 4.78 7.13
CA HIS A 83 -11.56 5.68 8.27
C HIS A 83 -12.34 6.99 8.08
N ILE A 84 -12.65 7.37 6.85
CA ILE A 84 -13.27 8.66 6.54
C ILE A 84 -14.65 8.47 5.90
N ASP A 85 -14.71 7.76 4.78
CA ASP A 85 -15.93 7.63 3.98
C ASP A 85 -15.93 6.30 3.22
N ALA A 86 -17.01 5.52 3.33
CA ALA A 86 -17.15 4.27 2.59
C ALA A 86 -17.39 4.50 1.10
N ASP A 87 -18.01 5.64 0.73
CA ASP A 87 -18.22 6.06 -0.66
C ASP A 87 -17.04 6.90 -1.13
N VAL A 88 -15.97 6.18 -1.48
CA VAL A 88 -14.70 6.76 -1.90
C VAL A 88 -14.66 6.89 -3.43
N LEU A 89 -13.93 7.89 -3.93
CA LEU A 89 -13.65 8.10 -5.37
C LEU A 89 -13.29 6.78 -6.09
N PRO A 90 -13.50 6.70 -7.42
CA PRO A 90 -13.01 5.58 -8.22
C PRO A 90 -11.52 5.28 -7.97
N PRO A 91 -11.03 4.06 -8.28
CA PRO A 91 -9.60 3.79 -8.28
C PRO A 91 -8.84 4.84 -9.11
N PHE A 92 -7.65 5.24 -8.64
CA PHE A 92 -6.83 6.28 -9.28
C PHE A 92 -6.64 6.03 -10.78
N GLY A 93 -6.29 4.79 -11.13
CA GLY A 93 -6.33 4.32 -12.50
C GLY A 93 -6.06 2.84 -12.58
N TYR A 94 -6.43 2.23 -13.69
CA TYR A 94 -6.17 0.82 -13.98
C TYR A 94 -6.04 0.60 -15.48
N PHE A 95 -5.26 -0.41 -15.86
CA PHE A 95 -5.13 -0.82 -17.25
C PHE A 95 -6.14 -1.92 -17.57
N ASP A 96 -6.95 -1.70 -18.59
CA ASP A 96 -7.91 -2.68 -19.09
C ASP A 96 -8.10 -2.53 -20.60
N ALA A 97 -8.24 -3.66 -21.28
CA ALA A 97 -8.49 -3.74 -22.73
C ALA A 97 -7.54 -2.89 -23.61
N GLY A 98 -6.28 -2.73 -23.22
CA GLY A 98 -5.29 -1.99 -24.00
C GLY A 98 -5.24 -0.48 -23.74
N ALA A 99 -6.00 0.01 -22.75
CA ALA A 99 -6.03 1.42 -22.37
C ALA A 99 -5.93 1.58 -20.85
N TRP A 100 -5.36 2.70 -20.42
CA TRP A 100 -5.47 3.18 -19.07
C TRP A 100 -6.80 3.92 -18.89
N TRP A 101 -7.47 3.62 -17.79
CA TRP A 101 -8.68 4.28 -17.32
C TRP A 101 -8.35 5.02 -16.03
N TRP A 102 -8.76 6.29 -15.94
CA TRP A 102 -8.41 7.15 -14.81
C TRP A 102 -9.62 7.57 -13.99
N TRP A 103 -9.37 8.03 -12.77
CA TRP A 103 -10.39 8.39 -11.79
C TRP A 103 -11.33 9.52 -12.24
N ASP A 104 -10.88 10.38 -13.16
CA ASP A 104 -11.64 11.49 -13.74
C ASP A 104 -12.49 11.06 -14.95
N GLY A 105 -12.47 9.77 -15.30
CA GLY A 105 -13.20 9.22 -16.44
C GLY A 105 -12.47 9.36 -17.78
N THR A 106 -11.26 9.91 -17.80
CA THR A 106 -10.41 9.95 -19.00
C THR A 106 -9.72 8.62 -19.26
N THR A 107 -9.23 8.44 -20.48
CA THR A 107 -8.46 7.27 -20.89
C THR A 107 -7.22 7.67 -21.67
N SER A 108 -6.14 6.91 -21.54
CA SER A 108 -4.90 7.12 -22.30
C SER A 108 -4.25 5.80 -22.73
N THR A 109 -3.40 5.85 -23.75
CA THR A 109 -2.61 4.69 -24.19
C THR A 109 -1.42 4.42 -23.28
N GLU A 110 -0.84 5.48 -22.71
CA GLU A 110 0.31 5.43 -21.80
C GLU A 110 -0.11 5.82 -20.39
N SER A 111 0.68 5.43 -19.39
CA SER A 111 0.40 5.75 -17.99
C SER A 111 0.69 7.23 -17.71
N ILE A 112 -0.27 7.98 -17.16
CA ILE A 112 -0.04 9.36 -16.70
C ILE A 112 1.07 9.40 -15.63
N LEU A 113 1.27 8.30 -14.88
CA LEU A 113 2.33 8.18 -13.88
C LEU A 113 3.74 8.13 -14.45
N GLU A 114 3.90 7.94 -15.76
CA GLU A 114 5.20 8.01 -16.45
C GLU A 114 5.46 9.40 -17.04
N GLY A 115 4.44 10.26 -17.09
CA GLY A 115 4.51 11.59 -17.64
C GLY A 115 5.15 12.63 -16.70
N PRO A 116 5.49 13.82 -17.24
CA PRO A 116 6.02 14.93 -16.45
C PRO A 116 5.00 15.48 -15.45
N ASP A 117 3.71 15.42 -15.78
CA ASP A 117 2.61 16.01 -14.99
C ASP A 117 2.05 15.05 -13.93
N ARG A 118 2.73 13.91 -13.69
CA ARG A 118 2.25 12.86 -12.77
C ARG A 118 1.98 13.37 -11.35
N ILE A 119 2.81 14.28 -10.85
CA ILE A 119 2.70 14.80 -9.48
C ILE A 119 1.43 15.65 -9.34
N ASP A 120 1.17 16.51 -10.30
CA ASP A 120 0.00 17.39 -10.28
C ASP A 120 -1.29 16.56 -10.35
N TYR A 121 -1.30 15.53 -11.19
CA TYR A 121 -2.45 14.62 -11.32
C TYR A 121 -2.70 13.78 -10.06
N VAL A 122 -1.62 13.30 -9.41
CA VAL A 122 -1.70 12.61 -8.11
C VAL A 122 -2.20 13.56 -7.02
N GLN A 123 -1.69 14.80 -7.01
CA GLN A 123 -2.08 15.81 -6.03
C GLN A 123 -3.57 16.14 -6.14
N GLU A 124 -4.08 16.35 -7.35
CA GLU A 124 -5.50 16.63 -7.59
C GLU A 124 -6.39 15.51 -7.06
N TYR A 125 -6.07 14.26 -7.39
CA TYR A 125 -6.79 13.10 -6.89
C TYR A 125 -6.80 13.05 -5.35
N LEU A 126 -5.63 13.24 -4.72
CA LEU A 126 -5.51 13.22 -3.25
C LEU A 126 -6.25 14.39 -2.59
N GLN A 127 -6.24 15.57 -3.21
CA GLN A 127 -7.01 16.73 -2.74
C GLN A 127 -8.51 16.42 -2.74
N LEU A 128 -9.04 15.80 -3.78
CA LEU A 128 -10.46 15.40 -3.81
C LEU A 128 -10.73 14.30 -2.78
N LEU A 129 -9.83 13.32 -2.67
CA LEU A 129 -9.95 12.18 -1.76
C LEU A 129 -9.99 12.61 -0.29
N PHE A 130 -9.22 13.64 0.09
CA PHE A 130 -9.17 14.22 1.43
C PHE A 130 -9.91 15.55 1.55
N ARG A 131 -10.80 15.89 0.61
CA ARG A 131 -11.68 17.07 0.66
C ARG A 131 -10.94 18.41 0.87
N GLY A 132 -9.80 18.58 0.20
CA GLY A 132 -9.02 19.82 0.17
C GLY A 132 -8.12 20.05 1.39
N VAL A 133 -7.89 19.02 2.20
CA VAL A 133 -6.98 19.05 3.34
C VAL A 133 -5.54 19.37 2.89
N ALA A 134 -4.81 20.11 3.72
CA ALA A 134 -3.41 20.44 3.47
C ALA A 134 -2.53 19.19 3.35
N MET A 135 -1.67 19.17 2.34
CA MET A 135 -0.76 18.05 2.07
C MET A 135 0.53 18.53 1.43
N SER A 136 1.58 17.72 1.57
CA SER A 136 2.86 17.89 0.91
C SER A 136 3.26 16.60 0.21
N LEU A 137 3.61 16.69 -1.08
CA LEU A 137 4.11 15.59 -1.88
C LEU A 137 5.62 15.75 -2.09
N SER A 138 6.34 14.64 -2.11
CA SER A 138 7.76 14.60 -2.45
C SER A 138 8.07 13.33 -3.21
N GLU A 139 8.87 13.46 -4.26
CA GLU A 139 9.40 12.35 -5.05
C GLU A 139 10.92 12.47 -5.13
N THR A 140 11.62 11.39 -4.82
CA THR A 140 13.08 11.32 -4.90
C THR A 140 13.44 10.42 -6.07
N THR A 141 13.92 11.02 -7.16
CA THR A 141 14.52 10.26 -8.27
C THR A 141 15.85 9.70 -7.79
N THR A 142 15.92 8.38 -7.65
CA THR A 142 17.21 7.70 -7.41
C THR A 142 17.96 7.71 -8.73
N SER A 143 18.75 8.76 -9.00
CA SER A 143 19.69 8.78 -10.12
C SER A 143 20.65 7.59 -9.94
N SER A 144 20.53 6.59 -10.82
CA SER A 144 21.45 5.45 -10.92
C SER A 144 22.52 5.75 -11.96
#